data_AF-A0A2V9INF0-F1
#
_entry.id   AF-A0A2V9INF0-F1
#
_cell.length_a   1.000
_cell.length_b   1.000
_cell.length_c   1.000
_cell.angle_alpha   90.00
_cell.angle_beta   90.00
_cell.angle_gamma   90.00
#
_symmetry.space_group_name_H-M   'P 1'
#
loop_
_entity.id
_entity.type
_entity.pdbx_description
1 polymer ?
#
loop_
_entity_poly.entity_id
_entity_poly.type
_entity_poly.pdbx_seq_one_letter_code
_entity_poly.pdbx_strand_id
1 'polypeptide(L)'
;MWDPYSGVYDPNQGGPVRSRFIPFNNLATYQSPGNPKLDGTGYQLPAAPGNLIDPAAFKMMQQFPLPNVNVGSPNYNRYNNWIRSVSNPAAKNQMDFKIDHVFGEKDRLSVRFAPRWQTRDAVNAFDSPLDPYSLGHQKYDAYSFALNHTHSFNPKTLLNVSLGYITNPVRSGRGVLADYYPDYDISKELGLPEYLKRSGALAAPAILLGNYRSGPTGQNLGSLFWSQYQQTPETYHLLVSLSRVQGRHDLKVGWEGRLHKLSFSQPVAPAGVFDFEFNSTSQLPTSGGGDAMASFLTGVGGGWGQYEVPVRPATQSFQYGGFIQDNWRVTDKLTLNLGLRYDLSLNRTERHNRMQYLDPNVASPLQVPGLPNLRGGMRFASAEDRTVTGADYNDFGPRFGFAYRFTEKTVLRGGYGVFYTPPRNAAIGLGTGFQGFSQVTNWFTTYQNDGATPWGRLSDPWPVTGPNLPIGSSQGLLSFIGDAVSGPFRDVHPTPYEQSWSFGIQRELAGGVLIDANYVGKKGTKLYYGGANQFNHLGPEIEGYSADQIAALNTFVPNPFFGIITSGSLSGPEIQAYQLKLPYPQFSSFANDELPVANSIYHSFQLKADKRFSNGLQFLLTYTLSKSIDDASV
;
A
#
# COMPACT_ATOMS: atom_id res chain seq x y z
N MET A 1 16.14 32.56 21.78
CA MET A 1 15.73 31.14 21.86
C MET A 1 15.53 30.81 23.33
N TRP A 2 14.73 29.81 23.65
CA TRP A 2 14.46 29.38 25.02
C TRP A 2 14.98 27.96 25.25
N ASP A 3 15.43 27.69 26.46
CA ASP A 3 15.98 26.39 26.85
C ASP A 3 14.87 25.34 26.94
N PRO A 4 14.89 24.28 26.09
CA PRO A 4 13.86 23.25 26.07
C PRO A 4 13.65 22.57 27.43
N TYR A 5 14.70 22.42 28.24
CA TYR A 5 14.65 21.70 29.52
C TYR A 5 14.06 22.54 30.66
N SER A 6 13.91 23.85 30.46
CA SER A 6 13.26 24.76 31.42
C SER A 6 11.73 24.78 31.33
N GLY A 7 11.15 23.91 30.48
CA GLY A 7 9.71 23.85 30.20
C GLY A 7 8.90 23.20 31.32
N VAL A 8 7.74 23.80 31.62
CA VAL A 8 6.68 23.21 32.44
C VAL A 8 5.37 23.27 31.66
N TYR A 9 4.57 22.21 31.71
CA TYR A 9 3.28 22.17 31.00
C TYR A 9 2.30 23.17 31.62
N ASP A 10 1.76 24.08 30.80
CA ASP A 10 0.69 25.00 31.18
C ASP A 10 -0.58 24.70 30.37
N PRO A 11 -1.65 24.19 31.00
CA PRO A 11 -2.92 23.92 30.33
C PRO A 11 -3.53 25.15 29.65
N ASN A 12 -3.30 26.37 30.17
CA ASN A 12 -3.85 27.59 29.60
C ASN A 12 -3.17 27.98 28.28
N GLN A 13 -1.92 27.53 28.09
CA GLN A 13 -1.15 27.75 26.87
C GLN A 13 -1.20 26.55 25.92
N GLY A 14 -1.75 25.41 26.38
CA GLY A 14 -1.86 24.18 25.60
C GLY A 14 -0.51 23.50 25.33
N GLY A 15 0.49 23.67 26.20
CA GLY A 15 1.82 23.07 26.02
C GLY A 15 2.91 23.64 26.93
N PRO A 16 4.20 23.38 26.64
CA PRO A 16 5.32 23.78 27.49
C PRO A 16 5.57 25.29 27.49
N VAL A 17 5.61 25.87 28.69
CA VAL A 17 6.07 27.25 28.93
C VAL A 17 7.49 27.21 29.47
N ARG A 18 8.42 27.84 28.74
CA ARG A 18 9.86 27.84 29.06
C ARG A 18 10.23 29.11 29.81
N SER A 19 11.03 28.95 30.86
CA SER A 19 11.37 30.02 31.80
C SER A 19 12.79 30.57 31.63
N ARG A 20 13.66 29.89 30.87
CA ARG A 20 15.04 30.30 30.67
C ARG A 20 15.32 30.73 29.23
N PHE A 21 15.68 32.00 29.08
CA PHE A 21 16.16 32.57 27.82
C PHE A 21 17.62 32.19 27.57
N ILE A 22 17.98 31.92 26.32
CA ILE A 22 19.35 31.63 25.86
C ILE A 22 19.95 32.94 25.33
N PRO A 23 20.92 33.57 26.04
CA PRO A 23 21.51 34.84 25.64
C PRO A 23 22.15 34.78 24.25
N PHE A 24 21.89 35.79 23.43
CA PHE A 24 22.43 35.93 22.07
C PHE A 24 22.19 34.73 21.15
N ASN A 25 21.25 33.84 21.50
CA ASN A 25 21.04 32.56 20.82
C ASN A 25 22.31 31.68 20.74
N ASN A 26 23.28 31.86 21.64
CA ASN A 26 24.54 31.13 21.61
C ASN A 26 24.47 29.83 22.43
N LEU A 27 24.13 28.72 21.76
CA LEU A 27 24.05 27.40 22.39
C LEU A 27 25.41 26.90 22.91
N ALA A 28 26.53 27.26 22.24
CA ALA A 28 27.84 26.72 22.55
C ALA A 28 28.38 27.20 23.92
N THR A 29 28.03 28.42 24.33
CA THR A 29 28.46 29.00 25.62
C THR A 29 27.39 28.88 26.71
N TYR A 30 26.15 28.52 26.35
CA TYR A 30 25.06 28.37 27.30
C TYR A 30 25.11 27.01 27.99
N GLN A 31 24.90 27.00 29.30
CA GLN A 31 24.74 25.77 30.09
C GLN A 31 23.28 25.68 30.56
N SER A 32 22.53 24.74 30.00
CA SER A 32 21.22 24.38 30.52
C SER A 32 21.37 23.73 31.90
N PRO A 33 20.48 24.01 32.87
CA PRO A 33 20.44 23.26 34.12
C PRO A 33 19.88 21.83 33.95
N GLY A 34 19.41 21.46 32.75
CA GLY A 34 18.61 20.25 32.57
C GLY A 34 17.21 20.40 33.18
N ASN A 35 16.52 19.27 33.39
CA ASN A 35 15.22 19.24 34.05
C ASN A 35 15.30 18.35 35.30
N PRO A 36 14.87 18.81 36.49
CA PRO A 36 14.96 18.01 37.72
C PRO A 36 14.24 16.65 37.63
N LYS A 37 13.20 16.52 36.79
CA LYS A 37 12.50 15.24 36.58
C LYS A 37 13.38 14.17 35.92
N LEU A 38 14.49 14.57 35.30
CA LEU A 38 15.44 13.66 34.66
C LEU A 38 16.61 13.30 35.58
N ASP A 39 16.69 13.84 36.79
CA ASP A 39 17.76 13.52 37.73
C ASP A 39 17.76 12.01 38.05
N GLY A 40 18.94 11.38 37.96
CA GLY A 40 19.11 9.94 38.16
C GLY A 40 18.65 9.05 37.00
N THR A 41 18.04 9.60 35.95
CA THR A 41 17.58 8.81 34.78
C THR A 41 18.70 8.46 33.79
N GLY A 42 19.87 9.10 33.90
CA GLY A 42 20.96 9.01 32.92
C GLY A 42 20.78 9.91 31.68
N TYR A 43 19.59 10.50 31.50
CA TYR A 43 19.26 11.41 30.39
C TYR A 43 19.27 12.89 30.80
N GLN A 44 19.71 13.17 32.02
CA GLN A 44 19.99 14.53 32.47
C GLN A 44 21.19 15.09 31.70
N LEU A 45 21.10 16.36 31.32
CA LEU A 45 22.19 17.02 30.60
C LEU A 45 23.46 17.13 31.46
N PRO A 46 24.66 16.96 30.87
CA PRO A 46 25.90 17.19 31.60
C PRO A 46 26.01 18.66 32.01
N ALA A 47 26.55 18.93 33.19
CA ALA A 47 26.72 20.28 33.72
C ALA A 47 27.93 21.01 33.08
N ALA A 48 27.84 21.32 31.78
CA ALA A 48 28.87 22.02 31.03
C ALA A 48 28.26 22.99 29.99
N PRO A 49 28.97 24.07 29.61
CA PRO A 49 28.58 24.90 28.46
C PRO A 49 28.43 24.06 27.18
N GLY A 50 27.42 24.36 26.36
CA GLY A 50 27.15 23.63 25.12
C GLY A 50 26.34 22.34 25.30
N ASN A 51 25.92 22.00 26.53
CA ASN A 51 25.20 20.76 26.83
C ASN A 51 23.86 20.59 26.11
N LEU A 52 23.28 21.68 25.60
CA LEU A 52 22.10 21.63 24.75
C LEU A 52 22.39 21.10 23.35
N ILE A 53 23.61 21.19 22.83
CA ILE A 53 23.91 20.73 21.47
C ILE A 53 23.89 19.21 21.45
N ASP A 54 23.03 18.62 20.61
CA ASP A 54 22.98 17.18 20.42
C ASP A 54 24.17 16.73 19.57
N PRO A 55 24.94 15.72 20.01
CA PRO A 55 26.15 15.32 19.31
C PRO A 55 25.86 14.76 17.90
N ALA A 56 24.72 14.10 17.70
CA ALA A 56 24.33 13.61 16.38
C ALA A 56 23.89 14.77 15.49
N ALA A 57 23.05 15.67 16.01
CA ALA A 57 22.63 16.87 15.27
C ALA A 57 23.83 17.75 14.85
N PHE A 58 24.84 17.90 15.72
CA PHE A 58 26.06 18.65 15.39
C PHE A 58 26.79 18.06 14.19
N LYS A 59 27.01 16.74 14.15
CA LYS A 59 27.67 16.08 13.03
C LYS A 59 26.83 16.10 11.76
N MET A 60 25.52 15.95 11.88
CA MET A 60 24.59 16.07 10.75
C MET A 60 24.56 17.51 10.20
N MET A 61 24.66 18.53 11.05
CA MET A 61 24.70 19.93 10.63
C MET A 61 25.88 20.22 9.70
N GLN A 62 27.02 19.56 9.93
CA GLN A 62 28.21 19.69 9.08
C GLN A 62 28.02 19.15 7.66
N GLN A 63 26.90 18.46 7.39
CA GLN A 63 26.55 17.92 6.08
C GLN A 63 25.73 18.89 5.23
N PHE A 64 25.26 20.01 5.79
CA PHE A 64 24.66 21.07 4.99
C PHE A 64 25.73 21.74 4.10
N PRO A 65 25.43 21.99 2.83
CA PRO A 65 26.32 22.77 2.00
C PRO A 65 26.37 24.22 2.50
N LEU A 66 27.53 24.85 2.32
CA LEU A 66 27.65 26.29 2.58
C LEU A 66 26.82 27.09 1.56
N PRO A 67 26.19 28.20 1.97
CA PRO A 67 25.44 29.07 1.06
C PRO A 67 26.30 29.51 -0.13
N ASN A 68 25.72 29.50 -1.33
CA ASN A 68 26.40 29.95 -2.55
C ASN A 68 25.64 31.05 -3.31
N VAL A 69 24.55 31.55 -2.73
CA VAL A 69 23.80 32.70 -3.23
C VAL A 69 24.22 33.96 -2.47
N ASN A 70 24.67 34.99 -3.20
CA ASN A 70 25.14 36.24 -2.60
C ASN A 70 24.00 36.99 -1.89
N VAL A 71 24.25 37.42 -0.65
CA VAL A 71 23.34 38.28 0.13
C VAL A 71 23.00 39.53 -0.67
N GLY A 72 21.71 39.87 -0.74
CA GLY A 72 21.21 41.04 -1.47
C GLY A 72 20.97 40.81 -2.97
N SER A 73 21.29 39.63 -3.51
CA SER A 73 20.84 39.26 -4.86
C SER A 73 19.32 38.98 -4.89
N PRO A 74 18.64 39.15 -6.04
CA PRO A 74 17.20 38.86 -6.16
C PRO A 74 16.82 37.41 -5.80
N ASN A 75 17.77 36.48 -5.92
CA ASN A 75 17.58 35.06 -5.65
C ASN A 75 17.93 34.66 -4.21
N TYR A 76 18.44 35.59 -3.38
CA TYR A 76 18.81 35.30 -2.00
C TYR A 76 17.58 35.23 -1.10
N ASN A 77 17.43 34.10 -0.40
CA ASN A 77 16.52 33.94 0.72
C ASN A 77 17.30 33.31 1.87
N ARG A 78 17.21 33.86 3.09
CA ARG A 78 17.88 33.30 4.27
C ARG A 78 17.52 31.82 4.57
N TYR A 79 16.36 31.37 4.10
CA TYR A 79 15.89 29.98 4.21
C TYR A 79 16.25 29.14 2.97
N ASN A 80 16.61 29.78 1.85
CA ASN A 80 16.95 29.14 0.60
C ASN A 80 18.07 29.93 -0.11
N ASN A 81 19.31 29.68 0.32
CA ASN A 81 20.52 30.42 -0.07
C ASN A 81 21.57 29.51 -0.74
N TRP A 82 21.15 28.34 -1.20
CA TRP A 82 21.99 27.39 -1.92
C TRP A 82 21.29 26.93 -3.20
N ILE A 83 22.02 26.92 -4.31
CA ILE A 83 21.54 26.44 -5.61
C ILE A 83 22.63 25.64 -6.33
N ARG A 84 22.24 24.51 -6.93
CA ARG A 84 23.11 23.72 -7.80
C ARG A 84 22.33 23.21 -9.00
N SER A 85 22.93 23.29 -10.18
CA SER A 85 22.41 22.62 -11.38
C SER A 85 23.08 21.26 -11.52
N VAL A 86 22.27 20.23 -11.70
CA VAL A 86 22.69 18.83 -11.70
C VAL A 86 22.01 18.07 -12.84
N SER A 87 22.67 17.03 -13.35
CA SER A 87 22.11 16.12 -14.35
C SER A 87 21.70 14.80 -13.71
N ASN A 88 20.56 14.24 -14.13
CA ASN A 88 20.13 12.89 -13.75
C ASN A 88 20.21 12.00 -14.99
N PRO A 89 21.38 11.42 -15.30
CA PRO A 89 21.55 10.60 -16.49
C PRO A 89 20.66 9.36 -16.40
N ALA A 90 20.16 8.94 -17.56
CA ALA A 90 19.42 7.71 -17.72
C ALA A 90 19.88 6.99 -18.98
N ALA A 91 20.09 5.68 -18.87
CA ALA A 91 20.41 4.82 -19.99
C ALA A 91 19.30 3.79 -20.16
N LYS A 92 18.88 3.54 -21.39
CA LYS A 92 17.86 2.54 -21.71
C LYS A 92 18.29 1.76 -22.95
N ASN A 93 18.50 0.46 -22.75
CA ASN A 93 18.76 -0.50 -23.82
C ASN A 93 17.55 -1.43 -23.92
N GLN A 94 17.06 -1.66 -25.13
CA GLN A 94 15.95 -2.57 -25.41
C GLN A 94 16.25 -3.35 -26.67
N MET A 95 15.99 -4.66 -26.63
CA MET A 95 16.12 -5.54 -27.78
C MET A 95 14.83 -6.35 -27.95
N ASP A 96 14.54 -6.77 -29.18
CA ASP A 96 13.45 -7.70 -29.47
C ASP A 96 13.98 -8.74 -30.46
N PHE A 97 13.91 -10.00 -30.05
CA PHE A 97 14.29 -11.15 -30.86
C PHE A 97 13.02 -11.93 -31.17
N LYS A 98 12.75 -12.15 -32.46
CA LYS A 98 11.65 -13.00 -32.91
C LYS A 98 12.14 -14.01 -33.92
N ILE A 99 11.77 -15.27 -33.71
CA ILE A 99 12.01 -16.37 -34.62
C ILE A 99 10.65 -16.97 -34.97
N ASP A 100 10.31 -16.95 -36.26
CA ASP A 100 9.16 -17.67 -36.79
C ASP A 100 9.69 -18.79 -37.69
N HIS A 101 9.22 -20.01 -37.46
CA HIS A 101 9.61 -21.17 -38.26
C HIS A 101 8.39 -22.02 -38.62
N VAL A 102 8.32 -22.44 -39.87
CA VAL A 102 7.30 -23.35 -40.40
C VAL A 102 8.01 -24.66 -40.72
N PHE A 103 7.85 -25.67 -39.87
CA PHE A 103 8.51 -26.98 -40.05
C PHE A 103 7.91 -27.79 -41.21
N GLY A 104 6.68 -27.45 -41.61
CA GLY A 104 5.95 -28.05 -42.71
C GLY A 104 4.52 -27.51 -42.75
N GLU A 105 3.62 -28.19 -43.46
CA GLU A 105 2.21 -27.74 -43.57
C GLU A 105 1.45 -27.79 -42.25
N LYS A 106 1.88 -28.64 -41.31
CA LYS A 106 1.18 -28.90 -40.05
C LYS A 106 1.69 -28.09 -38.86
N ASP A 107 2.97 -27.71 -38.84
CA ASP A 107 3.62 -27.19 -37.64
C ASP A 107 4.24 -25.81 -37.87
N ARG A 108 3.83 -24.86 -37.03
CA ARG A 108 4.37 -23.50 -37.00
C ARG A 108 4.77 -23.14 -35.58
N LEU A 109 5.96 -22.57 -35.42
CA LEU A 109 6.50 -22.13 -34.15
C LEU A 109 6.88 -20.64 -34.24
N SER A 110 6.52 -19.87 -33.23
CA SER A 110 6.93 -18.50 -33.04
C SER A 110 7.53 -18.35 -31.65
N VAL A 111 8.75 -17.85 -31.55
CA VAL A 111 9.44 -17.55 -30.29
C VAL A 111 9.81 -16.09 -30.27
N ARG A 112 9.54 -15.42 -29.16
CA ARG A 112 9.92 -14.03 -28.90
C ARG A 112 10.63 -13.91 -27.56
N PHE A 113 11.71 -13.13 -27.54
CA PHE A 113 12.37 -12.69 -26.31
C PHE A 113 12.68 -11.21 -26.43
N ALA A 114 12.26 -10.41 -25.44
CA ALA A 114 12.49 -8.98 -25.42
C ALA A 114 13.03 -8.54 -24.05
N PRO A 115 14.36 -8.40 -23.91
CA PRO A 115 14.98 -7.81 -22.74
C PRO A 115 15.02 -6.29 -22.85
N ARG A 116 14.92 -5.64 -21.69
CA ARG A 116 15.14 -4.22 -21.49
C ARG A 116 15.97 -4.04 -20.23
N TRP A 117 17.01 -3.22 -20.34
CA TRP A 117 17.80 -2.74 -19.21
C TRP A 117 17.69 -1.24 -19.18
N GLN A 118 17.31 -0.69 -18.03
CA GLN A 118 17.24 0.74 -17.85
C GLN A 118 17.85 1.10 -16.51
N THR A 119 18.74 2.09 -16.53
CA THR A 119 19.27 2.72 -15.33
C THR A 119 18.90 4.19 -15.32
N ARG A 120 18.74 4.74 -14.12
CA ARG A 120 18.62 6.16 -13.87
C ARG A 120 19.40 6.47 -12.62
N ASP A 121 20.33 7.41 -12.71
CA ASP A 121 21.17 7.77 -11.58
C ASP A 121 20.66 9.09 -11.04
N ALA A 122 20.06 9.04 -9.85
CA ALA A 122 19.68 10.24 -9.14
C ALA A 122 20.95 10.89 -8.58
N VAL A 123 21.13 12.17 -8.86
CA VAL A 123 22.29 12.94 -8.42
C VAL A 123 22.31 13.11 -6.91
N ASN A 124 23.48 12.93 -6.30
CA ASN A 124 23.78 13.39 -4.96
C ASN A 124 24.02 14.91 -5.00
N ALA A 125 22.98 15.71 -4.70
CA ALA A 125 23.02 17.15 -4.94
C ALA A 125 23.94 17.90 -3.95
N PHE A 126 24.06 17.42 -2.71
CA PHE A 126 24.94 17.99 -1.69
C PHE A 126 26.37 17.45 -1.73
N ASP A 127 26.66 16.44 -2.56
CA ASP A 127 27.91 15.64 -2.48
C ASP A 127 28.18 15.15 -1.05
N SER A 128 27.11 14.74 -0.35
CA SER A 128 27.14 14.34 1.06
C SER A 128 26.48 12.97 1.25
N PRO A 129 26.88 12.16 2.25
CA PRO A 129 26.15 10.96 2.66
C PRO A 129 24.71 11.25 3.13
N LEU A 130 24.41 12.48 3.55
CA LEU A 130 23.09 12.89 4.06
C LEU A 130 22.31 13.74 3.04
N ASP A 131 22.61 13.62 1.75
CA ASP A 131 21.85 14.32 0.72
C ASP A 131 20.34 13.94 0.75
N PRO A 132 19.43 14.94 0.78
CA PRO A 132 18.00 14.70 0.89
C PRO A 132 17.29 14.56 -0.47
N TYR A 133 18.00 14.69 -1.60
CA TYR A 133 17.37 14.77 -2.92
C TYR A 133 17.49 13.47 -3.72
N SER A 134 18.51 12.67 -3.46
CA SER A 134 18.82 11.51 -4.30
C SER A 134 18.15 10.22 -3.83
N LEU A 135 17.57 9.49 -4.79
CA LEU A 135 17.17 8.09 -4.62
C LEU A 135 18.33 7.10 -4.86
N GLY A 136 19.52 7.60 -5.18
CA GLY A 136 20.64 6.80 -5.63
C GLY A 136 20.45 6.24 -7.05
N HIS A 137 21.17 5.15 -7.33
CA HIS A 137 21.10 4.38 -8.56
C HIS A 137 19.79 3.59 -8.63
N GLN A 138 19.02 3.82 -9.69
CA GLN A 138 17.76 3.14 -9.96
C GLN A 138 17.92 2.20 -11.15
N LYS A 139 17.38 0.99 -11.04
CA LYS A 139 17.39 -0.03 -12.10
C LYS A 139 15.98 -0.53 -12.40
N TYR A 140 15.62 -0.51 -13.69
CA TYR A 140 14.31 -0.88 -14.22
C TYR A 140 14.48 -1.91 -15.35
N ASP A 141 14.79 -3.14 -15.00
CA ASP A 141 14.91 -4.19 -16.01
C ASP A 141 13.50 -4.70 -16.38
N ALA A 142 13.37 -5.26 -17.58
CA ALA A 142 12.19 -6.03 -17.96
C ALA A 142 12.60 -7.15 -18.92
N TYR A 143 12.01 -8.31 -18.74
CA TYR A 143 12.22 -9.46 -19.61
C TYR A 143 10.86 -10.02 -19.97
N SER A 144 10.58 -10.17 -21.26
CA SER A 144 9.43 -10.93 -21.73
C SER A 144 9.88 -12.04 -22.66
N PHE A 145 9.31 -13.22 -22.47
CA PHE A 145 9.49 -14.40 -23.29
C PHE A 145 8.11 -14.93 -23.68
N ALA A 146 7.96 -15.30 -24.95
CA ALA A 146 6.76 -15.94 -25.45
C ALA A 146 7.12 -17.01 -26.47
N LEU A 147 6.49 -18.17 -26.37
CA LEU A 147 6.56 -19.26 -27.33
C LEU A 147 5.13 -19.60 -27.74
N ASN A 148 4.87 -19.68 -29.03
CA ASN A 148 3.60 -20.11 -29.59
C ASN A 148 3.85 -21.22 -30.60
N HIS A 149 3.27 -22.39 -30.36
CA HIS A 149 3.29 -23.52 -31.28
C HIS A 149 1.87 -23.80 -31.76
N THR A 150 1.70 -23.88 -33.08
CA THR A 150 0.44 -24.21 -33.74
C THR A 150 0.63 -25.51 -34.51
N HIS A 151 -0.21 -26.50 -34.22
CA HIS A 151 -0.25 -27.78 -34.91
C HIS A 151 -1.61 -28.01 -35.59
N SER A 152 -1.62 -28.19 -36.90
CA SER A 152 -2.80 -28.59 -37.67
C SER A 152 -2.80 -30.11 -37.85
N PHE A 153 -3.73 -30.78 -37.17
CA PHE A 153 -3.91 -32.23 -37.35
C PHE A 153 -4.52 -32.53 -38.73
N ASN A 154 -5.44 -31.68 -39.17
CA ASN A 154 -6.15 -31.71 -40.45
C ASN A 154 -6.79 -30.33 -40.71
N PRO A 155 -7.39 -30.06 -41.89
CA PRO A 155 -7.99 -28.76 -42.22
C PRO A 155 -9.11 -28.27 -41.28
N LYS A 156 -9.62 -29.14 -40.40
CA LYS A 156 -10.72 -28.85 -39.48
C LYS A 156 -10.29 -28.84 -38.02
N THR A 157 -9.05 -29.18 -37.66
CA THR A 157 -8.62 -29.30 -36.26
C THR A 157 -7.24 -28.70 -36.04
N LEU A 158 -7.15 -27.75 -35.11
CA LEU A 158 -5.97 -26.95 -34.82
C LEU A 158 -5.70 -26.93 -33.32
N LEU A 159 -4.48 -27.27 -32.91
CA LEU A 159 -3.96 -27.08 -31.55
C LEU A 159 -3.08 -25.83 -31.52
N ASN A 160 -3.25 -25.02 -30.49
CA ASN A 160 -2.35 -23.92 -30.16
C ASN A 160 -1.86 -24.10 -28.73
N VAL A 161 -0.54 -24.02 -28.54
CA VAL A 161 0.14 -24.01 -27.25
C VAL A 161 0.92 -22.72 -27.14
N SER A 162 0.67 -21.96 -26.07
CA SER A 162 1.35 -20.69 -25.79
C SER A 162 1.99 -20.75 -24.40
N LEU A 163 3.30 -20.53 -24.32
CA LEU A 163 4.05 -20.39 -23.09
C LEU A 163 4.58 -18.96 -22.99
N GLY A 164 4.40 -18.32 -21.83
CA GLY A 164 4.83 -16.96 -21.58
C GLY A 164 5.53 -16.81 -20.24
N TYR A 165 6.53 -15.93 -20.20
CA TYR A 165 7.16 -15.44 -18.98
C TYR A 165 7.33 -13.93 -19.09
N ILE A 166 6.96 -13.20 -18.05
CA ILE A 166 7.25 -11.77 -17.95
C ILE A 166 7.70 -11.41 -16.55
N THR A 167 8.73 -10.59 -16.46
CA THR A 167 9.15 -9.94 -15.24
C THR A 167 9.61 -8.51 -15.53
N ASN A 168 9.38 -7.60 -14.59
CA ASN A 168 9.76 -6.20 -14.68
C ASN A 168 10.30 -5.71 -13.32
N PRO A 169 11.44 -6.27 -12.85
CA PRO A 169 11.98 -5.92 -11.55
C PRO A 169 12.36 -4.44 -11.50
N VAL A 170 11.99 -3.81 -10.40
CA VAL A 170 12.36 -2.44 -10.08
C VAL A 170 13.23 -2.48 -8.83
N ARG A 171 14.40 -1.86 -8.91
CA ARG A 171 15.26 -1.57 -7.78
C ARG A 171 15.50 -0.07 -7.77
N SER A 172 14.64 0.65 -7.05
CA SER A 172 14.66 2.10 -6.96
C SER A 172 14.89 2.51 -5.51
N GLY A 173 15.52 3.66 -5.29
CA GLY A 173 15.55 4.25 -3.94
C GLY A 173 16.42 3.46 -2.96
N ARG A 174 17.53 2.83 -3.39
CA ARG A 174 18.49 2.30 -2.40
C ARG A 174 19.10 3.41 -1.55
N GLY A 175 19.01 4.66 -2.03
CA GLY A 175 19.39 5.85 -1.29
C GLY A 175 20.87 6.16 -1.45
N VAL A 176 21.26 7.34 -1.01
CA VAL A 176 22.62 7.87 -1.17
C VAL A 176 23.68 6.97 -0.56
N LEU A 177 23.43 6.47 0.66
CA LEU A 177 24.42 5.64 1.36
C LEU A 177 24.70 4.34 0.61
N ALA A 178 23.66 3.60 0.24
CA ALA A 178 23.83 2.29 -0.40
C ALA A 178 24.59 2.35 -1.73
N ASP A 179 24.50 3.47 -2.44
CA ASP A 179 25.02 3.61 -3.80
C ASP A 179 26.33 4.40 -3.88
N TYR A 180 26.52 5.42 -3.03
CA TYR A 180 27.70 6.29 -3.06
C TYR A 180 28.61 6.14 -1.82
N TYR A 181 28.09 5.64 -0.70
CA TYR A 181 28.83 5.51 0.57
C TYR A 181 28.54 4.18 1.28
N PRO A 182 28.84 3.03 0.65
CA PRO A 182 28.42 1.71 1.14
C PRO A 182 28.99 1.34 2.52
N ASP A 183 30.12 1.94 2.90
CA ASP A 183 30.80 1.71 4.19
C ASP A 183 30.39 2.72 5.29
N TYR A 184 29.49 3.66 4.99
CA TYR A 184 29.06 4.68 5.94
C TYR A 184 28.23 4.06 7.07
N ASP A 185 28.74 4.15 8.30
CA ASP A 185 28.07 3.64 9.49
C ASP A 185 27.46 4.80 10.29
N ILE A 186 26.14 4.94 10.24
CA ILE A 186 25.43 6.02 10.95
C ILE A 186 25.72 6.04 12.45
N SER A 187 26.07 4.91 13.07
CA SER A 187 26.38 4.86 14.50
C SER A 187 27.77 5.39 14.81
N LYS A 188 28.75 5.10 13.96
CA LYS A 188 30.13 5.61 14.13
C LYS A 188 30.24 7.07 13.68
N GLU A 189 29.73 7.34 12.48
CA GLU A 189 29.86 8.62 11.82
C GLU A 189 28.97 9.66 12.49
N LEU A 190 27.69 9.35 12.76
CA LEU A 190 26.75 10.32 13.37
C LEU A 190 26.60 10.17 14.88
N GLY A 191 27.05 9.06 15.49
CA GLY A 191 26.79 8.81 16.93
C GLY A 191 25.36 8.37 17.23
N LEU A 192 24.64 7.87 16.23
CA LEU A 192 23.28 7.38 16.38
C LEU A 192 23.24 5.94 16.96
N PRO A 193 22.17 5.54 17.65
CA PRO A 193 22.12 4.23 18.28
C PRO A 193 22.15 3.08 17.27
N GLU A 194 22.87 2.00 17.61
CA GLU A 194 22.99 0.78 16.79
C GLU A 194 21.63 0.17 16.42
N TYR A 195 20.61 0.35 17.26
CA TYR A 195 19.28 -0.18 16.98
C TYR A 195 18.65 0.40 15.71
N LEU A 196 19.05 1.60 15.25
CA LEU A 196 18.53 2.20 14.01
C LEU A 196 18.96 1.42 12.77
N LYS A 197 19.99 0.56 12.87
CA LYS A 197 20.42 -0.33 11.79
C LYS A 197 19.61 -1.64 11.70
N ARG A 198 18.72 -1.94 12.66
CA ARG A 198 17.96 -3.21 12.72
C ARG A 198 17.00 -3.43 11.54
N SER A 199 16.54 -2.36 10.90
CA SER A 199 15.75 -2.43 9.65
C SER A 199 16.50 -3.14 8.52
N GLY A 200 17.83 -3.21 8.61
CA GLY A 200 18.71 -3.75 7.58
C GLY A 200 18.68 -2.94 6.29
N ALA A 201 18.24 -1.67 6.33
CA ALA A 201 18.42 -0.74 5.23
C ALA A 201 19.66 0.12 5.49
N LEU A 202 20.49 0.28 4.47
CA LEU A 202 21.61 1.22 4.53
C LEU A 202 21.09 2.61 4.15
N ALA A 203 20.66 3.36 5.16
CA ALA A 203 20.06 4.68 5.00
C ALA A 203 20.40 5.58 6.20
N ALA A 204 20.41 6.89 5.98
CA ALA A 204 20.53 7.90 7.02
C ALA A 204 19.14 8.38 7.46
N PRO A 205 18.91 8.72 8.75
CA PRO A 205 17.62 9.24 9.19
C PRO A 205 17.22 10.51 8.45
N ALA A 206 15.96 10.61 8.05
CA ALA A 206 15.42 11.81 7.42
C ALA A 206 15.15 12.88 8.48
N ILE A 207 15.73 14.07 8.33
CA ILE A 207 15.52 15.20 9.23
C ILE A 207 14.65 16.23 8.54
N LEU A 208 13.48 16.52 9.12
CA LEU A 208 12.58 17.56 8.65
C LEU A 208 12.74 18.78 9.54
N LEU A 209 12.88 19.96 8.94
CA LEU A 209 12.99 21.22 9.64
C LEU A 209 11.86 22.14 9.15
N GLY A 210 10.84 22.34 9.97
CA GLY A 210 9.57 23.01 9.63
C GLY A 210 9.67 24.19 8.65
N ASN A 211 10.31 25.29 9.06
CA ASN A 211 10.43 26.51 8.25
C ASN A 211 11.48 26.43 7.11
N TYR A 212 12.20 25.31 7.00
CA TYR A 212 13.32 25.14 6.08
C TYR A 212 13.08 24.03 5.04
N ARG A 213 11.94 23.32 5.08
CA ARG A 213 11.67 22.14 4.25
C ARG A 213 11.97 22.39 2.77
N SER A 214 12.86 21.58 2.19
CA SER A 214 13.36 21.79 0.83
C SER A 214 13.47 20.51 -0.01
N GLY A 215 13.52 19.33 0.61
CA GLY A 215 13.62 18.04 -0.08
C GLY A 215 12.32 17.58 -0.72
N PRO A 216 12.37 16.57 -1.62
CA PRO A 216 11.19 16.04 -2.33
C PRO A 216 10.08 15.52 -1.40
N THR A 217 10.44 14.99 -0.23
CA THR A 217 9.50 14.55 0.81
C THR A 217 9.48 15.50 2.02
N GLY A 218 10.00 16.72 1.85
CA GLY A 218 10.05 17.77 2.87
C GLY A 218 11.23 17.72 3.84
N GLN A 219 12.10 16.71 3.74
CA GLN A 219 13.30 16.59 4.57
C GLN A 219 14.46 17.47 4.07
N ASN A 220 15.35 17.83 4.98
CA ASN A 220 16.48 18.72 4.77
C ASN A 220 17.82 18.00 4.77
N LEU A 221 17.90 16.86 5.46
CA LEU A 221 19.04 15.95 5.47
C LEU A 221 18.53 14.51 5.52
N GLY A 222 19.39 13.59 5.11
CA GLY A 222 19.19 12.15 5.21
C GLY A 222 18.35 11.55 4.09
N SER A 223 18.21 10.23 4.14
CA SER A 223 17.62 9.47 3.05
C SER A 223 16.13 9.77 2.85
N LEU A 224 15.68 9.74 1.59
CA LEU A 224 14.26 9.83 1.25
C LEU A 224 13.47 8.68 1.90
N PHE A 225 12.49 9.03 2.71
CA PHE A 225 11.55 8.08 3.33
C PHE A 225 10.38 7.80 2.36
N TRP A 226 9.66 6.67 2.51
CA TRP A 226 8.66 6.11 1.55
C TRP A 226 9.16 5.77 0.14
N SER A 227 10.41 6.08 -0.17
CA SER A 227 10.89 6.10 -1.56
C SER A 227 11.85 4.95 -1.87
N GLN A 228 12.34 4.25 -0.85
CA GLN A 228 13.06 2.99 -1.03
C GLN A 228 12.10 1.93 -1.53
N TYR A 229 12.29 1.44 -2.75
CA TYR A 229 11.30 0.63 -3.43
C TYR A 229 11.95 -0.47 -4.26
N GLN A 230 11.71 -1.71 -3.86
CA GLN A 230 12.14 -2.89 -4.60
C GLN A 230 10.94 -3.78 -4.86
N GLN A 231 10.73 -4.13 -6.12
CA GLN A 231 9.78 -5.17 -6.50
C GLN A 231 10.37 -6.06 -7.58
N THR A 232 9.96 -7.32 -7.58
CA THR A 232 10.27 -8.28 -8.64
C THR A 232 9.02 -9.09 -8.90
N PRO A 233 8.10 -8.58 -9.74
CA PRO A 233 6.94 -9.33 -10.20
C PRO A 233 7.38 -10.34 -11.25
N GLU A 234 6.88 -11.55 -11.18
CA GLU A 234 7.06 -12.58 -12.21
C GLU A 234 5.71 -13.22 -12.53
N THR A 235 5.42 -13.41 -13.81
CA THR A 235 4.25 -14.17 -14.25
C THR A 235 4.69 -15.22 -15.25
N TYR A 236 4.41 -16.48 -14.92
CA TYR A 236 4.54 -17.62 -15.82
C TYR A 236 3.13 -17.98 -16.31
N HIS A 237 2.95 -18.20 -17.60
CA HIS A 237 1.65 -18.46 -18.20
C HIS A 237 1.75 -19.59 -19.22
N LEU A 238 0.91 -20.60 -19.10
CA LEU A 238 0.71 -21.65 -20.10
C LEU A 238 -0.75 -21.61 -20.55
N LEU A 239 -0.99 -21.56 -21.85
CA LEU A 239 -2.31 -21.64 -22.47
C LEU A 239 -2.29 -22.72 -23.54
N VAL A 240 -3.26 -23.62 -23.49
CA VAL A 240 -3.47 -24.67 -24.49
C VAL A 240 -4.89 -24.53 -25.02
N SER A 241 -5.07 -24.55 -26.34
CA SER A 241 -6.40 -24.54 -26.94
C SER A 241 -6.50 -25.41 -28.18
N LEU A 242 -7.61 -26.11 -28.31
CA LEU A 242 -7.96 -26.95 -29.44
C LEU A 242 -9.20 -26.35 -30.11
N SER A 243 -9.10 -26.05 -31.40
CA SER A 243 -10.20 -25.58 -32.23
C SER A 243 -10.59 -26.66 -33.23
N ARG A 244 -11.89 -26.91 -33.38
CA ARG A 244 -12.43 -27.88 -34.34
C ARG A 244 -13.70 -27.39 -35.02
N VAL A 245 -13.68 -27.36 -36.35
CA VAL A 245 -14.87 -27.08 -37.16
C VAL A 245 -15.50 -28.41 -37.62
N GLN A 246 -16.74 -28.65 -37.22
CA GLN A 246 -17.48 -29.86 -37.58
C GLN A 246 -18.90 -29.50 -38.02
N GLY A 247 -19.16 -29.57 -39.32
CA GLY A 247 -20.46 -29.22 -39.89
C GLY A 247 -20.82 -27.76 -39.61
N ARG A 248 -21.90 -27.56 -38.85
CA ARG A 248 -22.40 -26.23 -38.46
C ARG A 248 -21.83 -25.72 -37.13
N HIS A 249 -20.95 -26.48 -36.48
CA HIS A 249 -20.29 -26.14 -35.21
C HIS A 249 -18.85 -25.69 -35.43
N ASP A 250 -18.43 -24.71 -34.65
CA ASP A 250 -17.04 -24.29 -34.49
C ASP A 250 -16.73 -24.32 -32.99
N LEU A 251 -16.11 -25.43 -32.58
CA LEU A 251 -15.84 -25.78 -31.19
C LEU A 251 -14.43 -25.33 -30.80
N LYS A 252 -14.30 -24.74 -29.62
CA LYS A 252 -13.01 -24.41 -29.02
C LYS A 252 -12.98 -24.85 -27.56
N VAL A 253 -11.97 -25.63 -27.21
CA VAL A 253 -11.70 -26.06 -25.83
C VAL A 253 -10.33 -25.56 -25.44
N GLY A 254 -10.14 -25.11 -24.20
CA GLY A 254 -8.81 -24.72 -23.75
C GLY A 254 -8.64 -24.73 -22.24
N TRP A 255 -7.38 -24.68 -21.84
CA TRP A 255 -6.92 -24.66 -20.45
C TRP A 255 -5.82 -23.62 -20.31
N GLU A 256 -5.78 -22.93 -19.19
CA GLU A 256 -4.69 -22.06 -18.80
C GLU A 256 -4.23 -22.32 -17.36
N GLY A 257 -2.94 -22.08 -17.13
CA GLY A 257 -2.32 -22.06 -15.82
C GLY A 257 -1.37 -20.87 -15.72
N ARG A 258 -1.46 -20.14 -14.60
CA ARG A 258 -0.61 -19.00 -14.30
C ARG A 258 0.00 -19.14 -12.90
N LEU A 259 1.26 -18.76 -12.80
CA LEU A 259 1.94 -18.58 -11.52
C LEU A 259 2.39 -17.13 -11.43
N HIS A 260 1.86 -16.43 -10.43
CA HIS A 260 2.28 -15.08 -10.08
C HIS A 260 3.22 -15.16 -8.88
N LYS A 261 4.36 -14.47 -8.96
CA LYS A 261 5.28 -14.25 -7.84
C LYS A 261 5.54 -12.76 -7.70
N LEU A 262 5.72 -12.32 -6.46
CA LEU A 262 6.11 -10.95 -6.17
C LEU A 262 7.02 -10.92 -4.94
N SER A 263 8.29 -10.57 -5.14
CA SER A 263 9.16 -10.12 -4.04
C SER A 263 9.05 -8.62 -3.93
N PHE A 264 8.78 -8.10 -2.74
CA PHE A 264 8.49 -6.67 -2.54
C PHE A 264 9.17 -6.14 -1.26
N SER A 265 9.60 -4.89 -1.30
CA SER A 265 10.09 -4.14 -0.15
C SER A 265 9.90 -2.65 -0.41
N GLN A 266 9.15 -1.99 0.46
CA GLN A 266 9.03 -0.53 0.47
C GLN A 266 8.96 -0.04 1.91
N PRO A 267 10.09 -0.01 2.63
CA PRO A 267 10.08 0.55 3.96
C PRO A 267 9.74 2.04 3.91
N VAL A 268 8.87 2.44 4.81
CA VAL A 268 8.47 3.82 5.09
C VAL A 268 9.64 4.58 5.70
N ALA A 269 10.12 4.18 6.88
CA ALA A 269 11.09 4.95 7.67
C ALA A 269 12.22 4.07 8.24
N PRO A 270 12.99 3.37 7.40
CA PRO A 270 13.89 2.31 7.86
C PRO A 270 15.14 2.81 8.61
N ALA A 271 15.49 4.09 8.50
CA ALA A 271 16.55 4.72 9.29
C ALA A 271 15.99 5.77 10.27
N GLY A 272 14.67 5.90 10.35
CA GLY A 272 13.99 6.92 11.13
C GLY A 272 13.67 8.18 10.32
N VAL A 273 12.60 8.84 10.73
CA VAL A 273 12.21 10.18 10.29
C VAL A 273 11.97 11.01 11.53
N PHE A 274 12.55 12.20 11.61
CA PHE A 274 12.51 13.06 12.79
C PHE A 274 12.20 14.49 12.38
N ASP A 275 11.08 15.01 12.87
CA ASP A 275 10.58 16.35 12.55
C ASP A 275 10.87 17.33 13.70
N PHE A 276 11.54 18.42 13.34
CA PHE A 276 11.90 19.49 14.24
C PHE A 276 11.17 20.76 13.84
N GLU A 277 10.38 21.26 14.78
CA GLU A 277 9.59 22.46 14.63
C GLU A 277 10.11 23.56 15.56
N PHE A 278 9.71 24.81 15.31
CA PHE A 278 10.18 25.97 16.08
C PHE A 278 9.79 25.89 17.58
N ASN A 279 8.73 25.14 17.88
CA ASN A 279 8.11 25.04 19.20
C ASN A 279 8.99 24.41 20.29
N SER A 280 10.08 23.72 19.94
CA SER A 280 10.98 23.13 20.95
C SER A 280 11.94 24.15 21.57
N THR A 281 12.15 25.29 20.89
CA THR A 281 13.02 26.39 21.36
C THR A 281 12.28 27.72 21.50
N SER A 282 10.95 27.71 21.42
CA SER A 282 10.06 28.85 21.66
C SER A 282 9.79 29.06 23.16
N GLN A 283 9.32 30.25 23.56
CA GLN A 283 8.89 30.46 24.95
C GLN A 283 7.59 29.72 25.26
N LEU A 284 6.67 29.79 24.31
CA LEU A 284 5.30 29.27 24.37
C LEU A 284 5.08 28.33 23.19
N PRO A 285 4.21 27.32 23.32
CA PRO A 285 3.99 26.32 22.27
C PRO A 285 3.36 26.90 21.00
N THR A 286 2.60 27.99 21.12
CA THR A 286 1.75 28.56 20.07
C THR A 286 2.06 30.01 19.71
N SER A 287 2.98 30.68 20.44
CA SER A 287 3.31 32.10 20.18
C SER A 287 4.78 32.31 19.79
N GLY A 288 5.01 33.31 18.94
CA GLY A 288 6.27 33.57 18.25
C GLY A 288 7.55 33.53 19.11
N GLY A 289 8.59 32.94 18.52
CA GLY A 289 9.89 32.66 19.11
C GLY A 289 10.35 31.24 18.76
N GLY A 290 11.63 30.93 18.96
CA GLY A 290 12.19 29.62 18.60
C GLY A 290 12.52 29.49 17.10
N ASP A 291 13.17 28.39 16.76
CA ASP A 291 13.61 28.10 15.39
C ASP A 291 13.80 26.59 15.19
N ALA A 292 13.37 26.05 14.05
CA ALA A 292 13.44 24.62 13.75
C ALA A 292 14.88 24.09 13.63
N MET A 293 15.81 24.89 13.08
CA MET A 293 17.23 24.54 13.01
C MET A 293 17.83 24.50 14.41
N ALA A 294 17.45 25.43 15.28
CA ALA A 294 17.85 25.42 16.68
C ALA A 294 17.28 24.22 17.44
N SER A 295 16.01 23.87 17.23
CA SER A 295 15.38 22.67 17.81
C SER A 295 16.10 21.38 17.36
N PHE A 296 16.47 21.31 16.08
CA PHE A 296 17.29 20.22 15.57
C PHE A 296 18.66 20.17 16.22
N LEU A 297 19.37 21.31 16.35
CA LEU A 297 20.65 21.38 17.06
C LEU A 297 20.55 20.91 18.51
N THR A 298 19.40 21.11 19.18
CA THR A 298 19.22 20.57 20.53
C THR A 298 18.91 19.07 20.57
N GLY A 299 18.52 18.50 19.43
CA GLY A 299 18.04 17.13 19.30
C GLY A 299 16.66 16.91 19.92
N VAL A 300 16.00 17.96 20.41
CA VAL A 300 14.67 17.86 21.04
C VAL A 300 13.61 18.01 19.97
N GLY A 301 12.86 16.94 19.72
CA GLY A 301 11.75 16.93 18.78
C GLY A 301 10.53 17.70 19.29
N GLY A 302 9.81 18.31 18.36
CA GLY A 302 8.56 19.04 18.64
C GLY A 302 7.43 18.76 17.66
N GLY A 303 7.66 17.85 16.70
CA GLY A 303 6.71 17.42 15.69
C GLY A 303 6.54 15.90 15.67
N TRP A 304 6.44 15.33 14.48
CA TRP A 304 6.33 13.89 14.26
C TRP A 304 7.70 13.19 14.22
N GLY A 305 7.76 11.92 14.59
CA GLY A 305 8.89 11.07 14.27
C GLY A 305 8.56 9.60 14.41
N GLN A 306 9.25 8.76 13.66
CA GLN A 306 9.06 7.31 13.72
C GLN A 306 10.25 6.54 13.15
N TYR A 307 10.34 5.27 13.51
CA TYR A 307 11.28 4.30 12.97
C TYR A 307 10.56 3.01 12.59
N GLU A 308 10.93 2.40 11.47
CA GLU A 308 10.33 1.15 11.01
C GLU A 308 11.36 0.02 10.89
N VAL A 309 11.00 -1.14 11.43
CA VAL A 309 11.58 -2.44 11.06
C VAL A 309 10.63 -3.11 10.07
N PRO A 310 10.95 -3.12 8.76
CA PRO A 310 10.02 -3.54 7.72
C PRO A 310 10.00 -5.06 7.54
N VAL A 311 8.91 -5.55 6.96
CA VAL A 311 8.84 -6.88 6.33
C VAL A 311 9.20 -6.78 4.84
N ARG A 312 9.87 -7.81 4.31
CA ARG A 312 10.19 -7.94 2.89
C ARG A 312 9.52 -9.19 2.32
N PRO A 313 8.21 -9.12 1.98
CA PRO A 313 7.46 -10.30 1.59
C PRO A 313 7.90 -10.84 0.22
N ALA A 314 7.91 -12.16 0.10
CA ALA A 314 8.02 -12.86 -1.18
C ALA A 314 6.80 -13.76 -1.37
N THR A 315 5.76 -13.23 -1.99
CA THR A 315 4.47 -13.90 -2.16
C THR A 315 4.37 -14.63 -3.51
N GLN A 316 3.54 -15.67 -3.56
CA GLN A 316 3.19 -16.38 -4.78
C GLN A 316 1.74 -16.87 -4.76
N SER A 317 1.09 -16.95 -5.92
CA SER A 317 -0.26 -17.51 -6.09
C SER A 317 -0.41 -18.21 -7.45
N PHE A 318 -1.24 -19.26 -7.49
CA PHE A 318 -1.58 -19.96 -8.73
C PHE A 318 -2.98 -19.57 -9.21
N GLN A 319 -3.16 -19.48 -10.52
CA GLN A 319 -4.47 -19.34 -11.14
C GLN A 319 -4.61 -20.38 -12.25
N TYR A 320 -5.77 -20.98 -12.34
CA TYR A 320 -6.12 -21.96 -13.37
C TYR A 320 -7.42 -21.55 -14.05
N GLY A 321 -7.55 -21.88 -15.33
CA GLY A 321 -8.78 -21.65 -16.07
C GLY A 321 -9.02 -22.75 -17.09
N GLY A 322 -10.27 -23.14 -17.28
CA GLY A 322 -10.69 -24.09 -18.32
C GLY A 322 -11.90 -23.55 -19.04
N PHE A 323 -11.99 -23.76 -20.35
CA PHE A 323 -13.16 -23.31 -21.12
C PHE A 323 -13.53 -24.24 -22.26
N ILE A 324 -14.81 -24.21 -22.60
CA ILE A 324 -15.40 -24.79 -23.81
C ILE A 324 -16.32 -23.74 -24.44
N GLN A 325 -16.25 -23.58 -25.75
CA GLN A 325 -17.05 -22.65 -26.54
C GLN A 325 -17.50 -23.31 -27.84
N ASP A 326 -18.71 -22.97 -28.29
CA ASP A 326 -19.28 -23.42 -29.56
C ASP A 326 -19.96 -22.24 -30.26
N ASN A 327 -19.52 -21.96 -31.49
CA ASN A 327 -20.24 -21.12 -32.42
C ASN A 327 -21.12 -22.01 -33.31
N TRP A 328 -22.38 -22.18 -32.92
CA TRP A 328 -23.30 -23.08 -33.57
C TRP A 328 -24.22 -22.33 -34.54
N ARG A 329 -24.04 -22.57 -35.83
CA ARG A 329 -24.97 -22.11 -36.88
C ARG A 329 -26.19 -23.03 -36.91
N VAL A 330 -27.20 -22.77 -36.08
CA VAL A 330 -28.42 -23.60 -36.01
C VAL A 330 -29.11 -23.63 -37.38
N THR A 331 -29.26 -22.47 -38.01
CA THR A 331 -29.82 -22.29 -39.37
C THR A 331 -29.00 -21.26 -40.14
N ASP A 332 -29.33 -21.03 -41.42
CA ASP A 332 -28.70 -19.96 -42.22
C ASP A 332 -29.14 -18.54 -41.77
N LYS A 333 -30.02 -18.45 -40.77
CA LYS A 333 -30.47 -17.20 -40.17
C LYS A 333 -30.11 -17.09 -38.69
N LEU A 334 -29.89 -18.20 -37.98
CA LEU A 334 -29.65 -18.21 -36.54
C LEU A 334 -28.29 -18.81 -36.22
N THR A 335 -27.45 -18.03 -35.53
CA THR A 335 -26.21 -18.50 -34.90
C THR A 335 -26.32 -18.33 -33.39
N LEU A 336 -25.90 -19.34 -32.64
CA LEU A 336 -25.75 -19.30 -31.20
C LEU A 336 -24.26 -19.32 -30.84
N ASN A 337 -23.88 -18.55 -29.83
CA ASN A 337 -22.54 -18.54 -29.25
C ASN A 337 -22.68 -19.06 -27.82
N LEU A 338 -22.26 -20.29 -27.59
CA LEU A 338 -22.36 -20.95 -26.30
C LEU A 338 -20.97 -21.07 -25.70
N GLY A 339 -20.82 -20.77 -24.41
CA GLY A 339 -19.54 -20.90 -23.74
C GLY A 339 -19.68 -21.13 -22.25
N LEU A 340 -18.76 -21.91 -21.70
CA LEU A 340 -18.58 -22.04 -20.26
C LEU A 340 -17.10 -21.94 -19.96
N ARG A 341 -16.76 -21.15 -18.95
CA ARG A 341 -15.43 -21.05 -18.39
C ARG A 341 -15.48 -21.34 -16.90
N TYR A 342 -14.49 -22.04 -16.39
CA TYR A 342 -14.22 -22.18 -14.97
C TYR A 342 -12.89 -21.48 -14.68
N ASP A 343 -12.89 -20.58 -13.72
CA ASP A 343 -11.70 -19.91 -13.21
C ASP A 343 -11.43 -20.41 -11.78
N LEU A 344 -10.17 -20.54 -11.38
CA LEU A 344 -9.78 -20.94 -10.03
C LEU A 344 -8.53 -20.17 -9.62
N SER A 345 -8.67 -19.29 -8.63
CA SER A 345 -7.56 -18.57 -8.03
C SER A 345 -7.22 -19.16 -6.67
N LEU A 346 -6.03 -19.73 -6.53
CA LEU A 346 -5.53 -20.22 -5.25
C LEU A 346 -4.92 -19.10 -4.41
N ASN A 347 -5.07 -19.21 -3.10
CA ASN A 347 -4.58 -18.22 -2.14
C ASN A 347 -3.07 -18.00 -2.24
N ARG A 348 -2.65 -16.76 -2.00
CA ARG A 348 -1.25 -16.43 -1.85
C ARG A 348 -0.61 -17.18 -0.69
N THR A 349 0.66 -17.54 -0.88
CA THR A 349 1.58 -18.00 0.17
C THR A 349 2.80 -17.10 0.18
N GLU A 350 3.44 -16.93 1.33
CA GLU A 350 4.71 -16.21 1.46
C GLU A 350 5.84 -17.21 1.68
N ARG A 351 7.01 -16.96 1.08
CA ARG A 351 8.15 -17.89 1.06
C ARG A 351 8.53 -18.39 2.46
N HIS A 352 8.51 -17.52 3.47
CA HIS A 352 8.93 -17.76 4.83
C HIS A 352 7.76 -17.89 5.83
N ASN A 353 6.52 -18.04 5.34
CA ASN A 353 5.31 -18.10 6.15
C ASN A 353 5.09 -16.88 7.07
N ARG A 354 5.60 -15.72 6.68
CA ARG A 354 5.45 -14.48 7.45
C ARG A 354 4.17 -13.76 7.05
N MET A 355 3.02 -14.36 7.35
CA MET A 355 1.72 -13.73 7.15
C MET A 355 0.78 -14.04 8.32
N GLN A 356 -0.23 -13.20 8.51
CA GLN A 356 -1.30 -13.43 9.47
C GLN A 356 -2.69 -13.20 8.87
N TYR A 357 -3.70 -13.67 9.60
CA TYR A 357 -5.11 -13.37 9.39
C TYR A 357 -5.81 -13.17 10.74
N LEU A 358 -6.98 -12.53 10.70
CA LEU A 358 -7.84 -12.41 11.86
C LEU A 358 -8.88 -13.51 11.86
N ASP A 359 -9.06 -14.14 13.01
CA ASP A 359 -10.11 -15.11 13.27
C ASP A 359 -11.08 -14.48 14.27
N PRO A 360 -12.23 -13.95 13.84
CA PRO A 360 -13.21 -13.33 14.73
C PRO A 360 -13.89 -14.33 15.68
N ASN A 361 -13.88 -15.61 15.33
CA ASN A 361 -14.66 -16.64 16.03
C ASN A 361 -13.83 -17.46 17.01
N VAL A 362 -12.50 -17.43 16.94
CA VAL A 362 -11.63 -18.14 17.89
C VAL A 362 -11.86 -17.66 19.33
N ALA A 363 -11.91 -18.59 20.27
CA ALA A 363 -11.89 -18.26 21.69
C ALA A 363 -10.52 -17.67 22.06
N SER A 364 -10.52 -16.50 22.69
CA SER A 364 -9.29 -15.90 23.20
C SER A 364 -8.79 -16.69 24.41
N PRO A 365 -7.49 -17.00 24.50
CA PRO A 365 -6.93 -17.62 25.71
C PRO A 365 -6.79 -16.62 26.87
N LEU A 366 -7.00 -15.32 26.63
CA LEU A 366 -6.89 -14.26 27.63
C LEU A 366 -7.92 -14.46 28.75
N GLN A 367 -7.43 -14.59 29.98
CA GLN A 367 -8.28 -14.74 31.16
C GLN A 367 -8.50 -13.36 31.80
N VAL A 368 -9.76 -12.90 31.82
CA VAL A 368 -10.12 -11.59 32.35
C VAL A 368 -11.31 -11.72 33.31
N PRO A 369 -11.19 -11.26 34.57
CA PRO A 369 -12.30 -11.28 35.52
C PRO A 369 -13.55 -10.57 34.96
N GLY A 370 -14.70 -11.24 35.03
CA GLY A 370 -15.97 -10.70 34.51
C GLY A 370 -16.17 -10.80 33.00
N LEU A 371 -15.17 -11.27 32.23
CA LEU A 371 -15.23 -11.44 30.78
C LEU A 371 -14.75 -12.85 30.36
N PRO A 372 -15.49 -13.92 30.68
CA PRO A 372 -15.02 -15.30 30.45
C PRO A 372 -15.08 -15.77 28.99
N ASN A 373 -15.82 -15.07 28.12
CA ASN A 373 -16.13 -15.51 26.75
C ASN A 373 -15.53 -14.59 25.69
N LEU A 374 -14.30 -14.12 25.89
CA LEU A 374 -13.60 -13.31 24.90
C LEU A 374 -13.34 -14.13 23.62
N ARG A 375 -13.58 -13.50 22.46
CA ARG A 375 -13.35 -14.09 21.15
C ARG A 375 -12.52 -13.15 20.29
N GLY A 376 -12.06 -13.61 19.15
CA GLY A 376 -11.25 -12.82 18.24
C GLY A 376 -9.76 -12.94 18.56
N GLY A 377 -8.95 -13.14 17.53
CA GLY A 377 -7.51 -13.17 17.66
C GLY A 377 -6.78 -13.24 16.34
N MET A 378 -5.48 -13.01 16.39
CA MET A 378 -4.60 -13.09 15.24
C MET A 378 -4.03 -14.51 15.11
N ARG A 379 -4.15 -15.09 13.91
CA ARG A 379 -3.54 -16.37 13.55
C ARG A 379 -2.48 -16.16 12.49
N PHE A 380 -1.48 -17.03 12.48
CA PHE A 380 -0.31 -16.90 11.63
C PHE A 380 -0.20 -18.07 10.67
N ALA A 381 0.33 -17.81 9.48
CA ALA A 381 0.72 -18.88 8.57
C ALA A 381 1.85 -19.72 9.17
N SER A 382 1.82 -21.03 8.94
CA SER A 382 2.83 -22.00 9.37
C SER A 382 3.28 -22.87 8.20
N ALA A 383 4.19 -23.82 8.43
CA ALA A 383 4.60 -24.77 7.41
C ALA A 383 3.45 -25.72 7.01
N GLU A 384 2.60 -26.06 7.97
CA GLU A 384 1.42 -26.91 7.84
C GLU A 384 0.24 -26.16 7.22
N ASP A 385 0.13 -24.86 7.49
CA ASP A 385 -0.95 -24.02 6.98
C ASP A 385 -0.46 -22.66 6.51
N ARG A 386 -0.11 -22.58 5.22
CA ARG A 386 0.59 -21.43 4.63
C ARG A 386 -0.34 -20.30 4.18
N THR A 387 -1.66 -20.50 4.22
CA THR A 387 -2.64 -19.59 3.62
C THR A 387 -3.34 -18.75 4.68
N VAL A 388 -3.59 -17.48 4.36
CA VAL A 388 -4.26 -16.51 5.27
C VAL A 388 -5.68 -16.15 4.82
N THR A 389 -6.11 -16.68 3.69
CA THR A 389 -7.45 -16.52 3.10
C THR A 389 -7.96 -17.87 2.60
N GLY A 390 -9.28 -18.02 2.44
CA GLY A 390 -9.90 -19.13 1.72
C GLY A 390 -9.93 -18.91 0.21
N ALA A 391 -10.05 -19.99 -0.56
CA ALA A 391 -10.23 -19.92 -2.03
C ALA A 391 -11.71 -20.11 -2.38
N ASP A 392 -12.22 -19.34 -3.35
CA ASP A 392 -13.52 -19.62 -3.96
C ASP A 392 -13.35 -20.67 -5.06
N TYR A 393 -14.23 -21.68 -5.05
CA TYR A 393 -14.25 -22.75 -6.04
C TYR A 393 -15.47 -22.67 -6.96
N ASN A 394 -16.29 -21.61 -6.84
CA ASN A 394 -17.58 -21.48 -7.52
C ASN A 394 -17.53 -20.53 -8.73
N ASP A 395 -16.35 -20.30 -9.29
CA ASP A 395 -16.11 -19.28 -10.31
C ASP A 395 -16.44 -19.80 -11.74
N PHE A 396 -17.70 -20.11 -11.97
CA PHE A 396 -18.23 -20.53 -13.28
C PHE A 396 -18.74 -19.33 -14.08
N GLY A 397 -18.09 -19.03 -15.20
CA GLY A 397 -18.44 -17.98 -16.14
C GLY A 397 -19.18 -18.49 -17.39
N PRO A 398 -20.51 -18.71 -17.34
CA PRO A 398 -21.28 -19.03 -18.54
C PRO A 398 -21.35 -17.82 -19.48
N ARG A 399 -21.43 -18.11 -20.77
CA ARG A 399 -21.59 -17.14 -21.86
C ARG A 399 -22.60 -17.66 -22.86
N PHE A 400 -23.56 -16.82 -23.18
CA PHE A 400 -24.59 -17.11 -24.16
C PHE A 400 -24.72 -15.91 -25.09
N GLY A 401 -24.79 -16.15 -26.39
CA GLY A 401 -25.03 -15.14 -27.40
C GLY A 401 -25.86 -15.70 -28.54
N PHE A 402 -26.54 -14.82 -29.25
CA PHE A 402 -27.22 -15.17 -30.48
C PHE A 402 -27.14 -14.05 -31.50
N ALA A 403 -27.17 -14.44 -32.77
CA ALA A 403 -27.39 -13.55 -33.90
C ALA A 403 -28.47 -14.17 -34.78
N TYR A 404 -29.57 -13.42 -34.98
CA TYR A 404 -30.71 -13.86 -35.76
C TYR A 404 -31.05 -12.87 -36.87
N ARG A 405 -30.93 -13.31 -38.11
CA ARG A 405 -31.39 -12.59 -39.30
C ARG A 405 -32.91 -12.74 -39.43
N PHE A 406 -33.65 -11.81 -38.82
CA PHE A 406 -35.11 -11.79 -38.83
C PHE A 406 -35.66 -11.54 -40.24
N THR A 407 -35.06 -10.60 -40.98
CA THR A 407 -35.28 -10.39 -42.42
C THR A 407 -33.92 -10.16 -43.10
N GLU A 408 -33.89 -10.01 -44.43
CA GLU A 408 -32.64 -9.70 -45.14
C GLU A 408 -31.98 -8.39 -44.69
N LYS A 409 -32.78 -7.45 -44.15
CA LYS A 409 -32.33 -6.12 -43.72
C LYS A 409 -32.37 -5.90 -42.21
N THR A 410 -32.83 -6.89 -41.43
CA THR A 410 -33.00 -6.78 -39.98
C THR A 410 -32.30 -7.93 -39.27
N VAL A 411 -31.37 -7.59 -38.37
CA VAL A 411 -30.64 -8.53 -37.54
C VAL A 411 -30.89 -8.21 -36.07
N LEU A 412 -31.26 -9.24 -35.30
CA LEU A 412 -31.32 -9.19 -33.85
C LEU A 412 -30.04 -9.82 -33.31
N ARG A 413 -29.42 -9.20 -32.31
CA ARG A 413 -28.28 -9.76 -31.60
C ARG A 413 -28.50 -9.62 -30.11
N GLY A 414 -28.00 -10.56 -29.35
CA GLY A 414 -27.99 -10.43 -27.91
C GLY A 414 -27.01 -11.38 -27.28
N GLY A 415 -26.71 -11.14 -26.02
CA GLY A 415 -25.87 -12.01 -25.24
C GLY A 415 -25.83 -11.66 -23.77
N TYR A 416 -25.36 -12.62 -22.99
CA TYR A 416 -25.20 -12.56 -21.55
C TYR A 416 -23.90 -13.31 -21.20
N GLY A 417 -23.14 -12.79 -20.24
CA GLY A 417 -21.96 -13.46 -19.73
C GLY A 417 -21.61 -13.05 -18.31
N VAL A 418 -20.99 -13.97 -17.58
CA VAL A 418 -20.42 -13.74 -16.25
C VAL A 418 -18.89 -13.71 -16.37
N PHE A 419 -18.26 -12.73 -15.70
CA PHE A 419 -16.83 -12.49 -15.74
C PHE A 419 -16.30 -12.25 -14.33
N TYR A 420 -15.35 -13.06 -13.88
CA TYR A 420 -14.73 -12.93 -12.57
C TYR A 420 -13.52 -12.00 -12.62
N THR A 421 -13.33 -11.23 -11.55
CA THR A 421 -12.12 -10.42 -11.36
C THR A 421 -11.09 -11.23 -10.56
N PRO A 422 -9.78 -11.00 -10.75
CA PRO A 422 -8.78 -11.60 -9.88
C PRO A 422 -9.04 -11.22 -8.41
N PRO A 423 -9.18 -12.19 -7.51
CA PRO A 423 -9.44 -11.91 -6.10
C PRO A 423 -8.22 -11.26 -5.42
N ARG A 424 -8.47 -10.49 -4.35
CA ARG A 424 -7.45 -9.75 -3.57
C ARG A 424 -6.47 -10.66 -2.82
N ASN A 425 -6.75 -11.96 -2.77
CA ASN A 425 -5.88 -13.00 -2.20
C ASN A 425 -4.76 -13.46 -3.17
N ALA A 426 -4.64 -12.89 -4.36
CA ALA A 426 -3.53 -13.13 -5.28
C ALA A 426 -2.19 -12.62 -4.72
N ALA A 427 -1.06 -12.98 -5.35
CA ALA A 427 0.26 -12.49 -4.98
C ALA A 427 0.32 -10.96 -5.03
N ILE A 428 0.50 -10.34 -3.86
CA ILE A 428 0.66 -8.90 -3.68
C ILE A 428 1.90 -8.60 -2.84
N GLY A 429 2.36 -7.34 -2.90
CA GLY A 429 3.50 -6.83 -2.15
C GLY A 429 3.15 -6.59 -0.68
N LEU A 430 3.32 -5.35 -0.23
CA LEU A 430 2.73 -4.92 1.03
C LEU A 430 1.21 -4.75 0.86
N GLY A 431 0.46 -5.28 1.81
CA GLY A 431 -1.00 -5.29 1.90
C GLY A 431 -1.41 -5.77 3.29
N THR A 432 -2.68 -6.11 3.48
CA THR A 432 -3.13 -6.70 4.74
C THR A 432 -2.49 -8.08 4.98
N GLY A 433 -2.27 -8.42 6.26
CA GLY A 433 -1.73 -9.72 6.68
C GLY A 433 -0.23 -9.77 6.97
N PHE A 434 0.42 -8.62 7.25
CA PHE A 434 1.85 -8.56 7.65
C PHE A 434 2.19 -7.83 8.95
N GLN A 435 1.23 -7.17 9.62
CA GLN A 435 1.35 -6.51 10.94
C GLN A 435 2.25 -7.23 11.97
N GLY A 436 2.22 -8.57 12.09
CA GLY A 436 3.09 -9.26 13.06
C GLY A 436 4.58 -9.24 12.71
N PHE A 437 4.92 -8.95 11.45
CA PHE A 437 6.26 -9.09 10.87
C PHE A 437 6.90 -7.76 10.47
N SER A 438 6.20 -6.64 10.65
CA SER A 438 6.70 -5.28 10.47
C SER A 438 6.33 -4.44 11.69
N GLN A 439 7.20 -3.54 12.13
CA GLN A 439 6.93 -2.70 13.29
C GLN A 439 7.32 -1.26 13.02
N VAL A 440 6.36 -0.35 13.27
CA VAL A 440 6.61 1.10 13.33
C VAL A 440 6.61 1.51 14.80
N THR A 441 7.62 2.25 15.22
CA THR A 441 7.70 2.85 16.55
C THR A 441 7.69 4.36 16.43
N ASN A 442 6.73 5.02 17.07
CA ASN A 442 6.64 6.47 17.10
C ASN A 442 7.65 7.06 18.09
N TRP A 443 8.19 8.24 17.76
CA TRP A 443 9.14 8.96 18.58
C TRP A 443 8.40 9.74 19.69
N PHE A 444 8.70 9.42 20.95
CA PHE A 444 8.11 10.09 22.11
C PHE A 444 9.06 11.18 22.61
N THR A 445 8.65 12.44 22.46
CA THR A 445 9.51 13.61 22.72
C THR A 445 9.37 14.19 24.12
N THR A 446 8.47 13.64 24.95
CA THR A 446 8.24 14.12 26.33
C THR A 446 8.32 13.00 27.36
N TYR A 447 8.90 13.31 28.53
CA TYR A 447 9.12 12.33 29.59
C TYR A 447 7.80 11.96 30.25
N GLN A 448 7.46 10.67 30.26
CA GLN A 448 6.22 10.14 30.84
C GLN A 448 4.95 10.84 30.32
N ASN A 449 4.97 11.29 29.06
CA ASN A 449 3.88 12.06 28.43
C ASN A 449 3.47 13.32 29.23
N ASP A 450 4.38 13.92 30.00
CA ASP A 450 4.10 15.10 30.80
C ASP A 450 3.91 16.38 29.97
N GLY A 451 4.10 16.29 28.65
CA GLY A 451 3.85 17.36 27.69
C GLY A 451 4.88 18.49 27.71
N ALA A 452 5.95 18.42 28.51
CA ALA A 452 6.89 19.55 28.62
C ALA A 452 8.36 19.19 28.83
N THR A 453 8.66 18.09 29.51
CA THR A 453 10.04 17.70 29.79
C THR A 453 10.62 16.98 28.58
N PRO A 454 11.67 17.50 27.91
CA PRO A 454 12.26 16.85 26.75
C PRO A 454 12.71 15.41 27.04
N TRP A 455 12.39 14.50 26.13
CA TRP A 455 12.75 13.08 26.20
C TRP A 455 13.11 12.54 24.83
N GLY A 456 13.98 11.53 24.80
CA GLY A 456 14.46 10.89 23.58
C GLY A 456 15.06 11.87 22.57
N ARG A 457 16.27 12.38 22.83
CA ARG A 457 16.95 13.29 21.88
C ARG A 457 17.31 12.56 20.59
N LEU A 458 17.67 13.28 19.51
CA LEU A 458 18.11 12.67 18.25
C LEU A 458 19.24 11.64 18.42
N SER A 459 20.19 11.89 19.33
CA SER A 459 21.26 10.95 19.65
C SER A 459 20.80 9.66 20.35
N ASP A 460 19.61 9.65 20.95
CA ASP A 460 18.95 8.46 21.48
C ASP A 460 17.41 8.63 21.49
N PRO A 461 16.73 8.43 20.34
CA PRO A 461 15.30 8.75 20.22
C PRO A 461 14.36 7.85 21.02
N TRP A 462 14.78 6.62 21.35
CA TRP A 462 14.03 5.67 22.18
C TRP A 462 14.86 5.22 23.37
N PRO A 463 15.08 6.14 24.33
CA PRO A 463 15.86 5.85 25.51
C PRO A 463 15.23 4.71 26.33
N VAL A 464 16.06 3.95 27.05
CA VAL A 464 15.72 2.80 27.90
C VAL A 464 15.51 1.49 27.13
N THR A 465 14.48 1.39 26.28
CA THR A 465 14.11 0.09 25.66
C THR A 465 14.50 -0.03 24.19
N GLY A 466 14.88 1.08 23.54
CA GLY A 466 14.96 1.15 22.08
C GLY A 466 13.56 1.09 21.44
N PRO A 467 13.49 1.10 20.09
CA PRO A 467 12.23 0.97 19.39
C PRO A 467 11.63 -0.44 19.54
N ASN A 468 10.31 -0.53 19.43
CA ASN A 468 9.60 -1.80 19.40
C ASN A 468 10.06 -2.63 18.20
N LEU A 469 10.11 -3.95 18.38
CA LEU A 469 10.45 -4.90 17.32
C LEU A 469 9.23 -5.71 16.89
N PRO A 470 9.19 -6.23 15.64
CA PRO A 470 8.14 -7.13 15.23
C PRO A 470 8.07 -8.37 16.14
N ILE A 471 6.89 -8.67 16.67
CA ILE A 471 6.68 -9.80 17.59
C ILE A 471 6.66 -11.16 16.87
N GLY A 472 6.54 -11.16 15.53
CA GLY A 472 6.36 -12.35 14.72
C GLY A 472 5.07 -13.09 15.10
N SER A 473 5.15 -14.42 15.15
CA SER A 473 4.07 -15.30 15.60
C SER A 473 4.23 -15.77 17.05
N SER A 474 5.20 -15.22 17.79
CA SER A 474 5.63 -15.76 19.10
C SER A 474 4.56 -15.74 20.18
N GLN A 475 3.65 -14.76 20.13
CA GLN A 475 2.57 -14.59 21.10
C GLN A 475 1.26 -15.31 20.69
N GLY A 476 1.20 -15.90 19.49
CA GLY A 476 0.00 -16.59 19.00
C GLY A 476 -1.26 -15.73 19.10
N LEU A 477 -2.34 -16.30 19.67
CA LEU A 477 -3.62 -15.58 19.86
C LEU A 477 -3.55 -14.39 20.83
N LEU A 478 -2.48 -14.27 21.63
CA LEU A 478 -2.26 -13.13 22.53
C LEU A 478 -1.49 -11.97 21.86
N SER A 479 -1.20 -12.08 20.56
CA SER A 479 -0.55 -11.02 19.80
C SER A 479 -1.42 -9.76 19.78
N PHE A 480 -0.82 -8.61 20.09
CA PHE A 480 -1.45 -7.28 20.05
C PHE A 480 -2.66 -7.08 20.98
N ILE A 481 -2.80 -7.87 22.05
CA ILE A 481 -3.80 -7.60 23.09
C ILE A 481 -3.51 -6.22 23.69
N GLY A 482 -4.53 -5.35 23.75
CA GLY A 482 -4.39 -3.94 24.14
C GLY A 482 -4.22 -2.96 22.97
N ASP A 483 -3.88 -3.47 21.78
CA ASP A 483 -3.58 -2.67 20.59
C ASP A 483 -4.61 -2.87 19.48
N ALA A 484 -4.44 -2.12 18.38
CA ALA A 484 -5.25 -2.24 17.18
C ALA A 484 -4.75 -3.43 16.34
N VAL A 485 -5.67 -4.25 15.82
CA VAL A 485 -5.34 -5.36 14.92
C VAL A 485 -6.00 -5.21 13.57
N SER A 486 -5.27 -5.57 12.51
CA SER A 486 -5.81 -5.62 11.16
C SER A 486 -5.29 -6.80 10.33
N GLY A 487 -6.16 -7.34 9.50
CA GLY A 487 -5.81 -8.46 8.61
C GLY A 487 -7.04 -9.06 7.92
N PRO A 488 -6.84 -9.89 6.89
CA PRO A 488 -7.94 -10.54 6.20
C PRO A 488 -8.67 -11.52 7.14
N PHE A 489 -9.97 -11.71 6.92
CA PHE A 489 -10.72 -12.84 7.48
C PHE A 489 -10.62 -14.04 6.55
N ARG A 490 -10.19 -15.17 7.09
CA ARG A 490 -9.94 -16.36 6.28
C ARG A 490 -11.20 -16.91 5.63
N ASP A 491 -12.32 -16.87 6.35
CA ASP A 491 -13.60 -17.44 5.92
C ASP A 491 -14.37 -16.52 4.95
N VAL A 492 -13.89 -15.28 4.72
CA VAL A 492 -14.49 -14.35 3.77
C VAL A 492 -13.69 -14.37 2.48
N HIS A 493 -14.13 -15.19 1.54
CA HIS A 493 -13.41 -15.42 0.29
C HIS A 493 -14.25 -15.49 -1.00
N PRO A 494 -15.44 -14.86 -1.12
CA PRO A 494 -16.15 -14.90 -2.39
C PRO A 494 -15.46 -14.02 -3.45
N THR A 495 -15.34 -14.51 -4.68
CA THR A 495 -14.70 -13.74 -5.78
C THR A 495 -15.68 -12.68 -6.34
N PRO A 496 -15.27 -11.41 -6.51
CA PRO A 496 -16.08 -10.40 -7.19
C PRO A 496 -16.27 -10.70 -8.68
N TYR A 497 -17.48 -10.49 -9.19
CA TYR A 497 -17.80 -10.76 -10.60
C TYR A 497 -18.73 -9.72 -11.23
N GLU A 498 -18.65 -9.60 -12.55
CA GLU A 498 -19.51 -8.79 -13.40
C GLU A 498 -20.42 -9.70 -14.24
N GLN A 499 -21.71 -9.37 -14.28
CA GLN A 499 -22.64 -9.88 -15.28
C GLN A 499 -22.82 -8.81 -16.36
N SER A 500 -22.58 -9.16 -17.61
CA SER A 500 -22.71 -8.29 -18.76
C SER A 500 -23.75 -8.85 -19.71
N TRP A 501 -24.74 -8.04 -20.10
CA TRP A 501 -25.73 -8.42 -21.11
C TRP A 501 -25.99 -7.31 -22.11
N SER A 502 -26.38 -7.71 -23.30
CA SER A 502 -26.78 -6.77 -24.35
C SER A 502 -27.88 -7.36 -25.22
N PHE A 503 -28.70 -6.47 -25.77
CA PHE A 503 -29.67 -6.79 -26.79
C PHE A 503 -29.70 -5.65 -27.81
N GLY A 504 -29.64 -6.01 -29.09
CA GLY A 504 -29.52 -5.06 -30.18
C GLY A 504 -30.39 -5.43 -31.36
N ILE A 505 -30.93 -4.41 -32.01
CA ILE A 505 -31.57 -4.50 -33.32
C ILE A 505 -30.81 -3.61 -34.30
N GLN A 506 -30.32 -4.23 -35.37
CA GLN A 506 -29.73 -3.55 -36.50
C GLN A 506 -30.66 -3.67 -37.70
N ARG A 507 -31.02 -2.54 -38.31
CA ARG A 507 -31.89 -2.49 -39.49
C ARG A 507 -31.38 -1.51 -40.53
N GLU A 508 -31.31 -1.97 -41.78
CA GLU A 508 -31.17 -1.08 -42.92
C GLU A 508 -32.55 -0.55 -43.35
N LEU A 509 -32.69 0.78 -43.39
CA LEU A 509 -33.87 1.49 -43.88
C LEU A 509 -33.67 1.94 -45.33
N ALA A 510 -34.75 2.39 -45.96
CA ALA A 510 -34.69 2.95 -47.30
C ALA A 510 -33.68 4.11 -47.40
N GLY A 511 -33.03 4.24 -48.56
CA GLY A 511 -32.00 5.27 -48.77
C GLY A 511 -30.65 4.94 -48.13
N GLY A 512 -30.38 3.68 -47.76
CA GLY A 512 -29.07 3.24 -47.26
C GLY A 512 -28.74 3.76 -45.85
N VAL A 513 -29.77 4.04 -45.04
CA VAL A 513 -29.61 4.45 -43.64
C VAL A 513 -29.59 3.19 -42.76
N LEU A 514 -28.52 2.99 -42.02
CA LEU A 514 -28.38 1.91 -41.06
C LEU A 514 -28.73 2.41 -39.65
N ILE A 515 -29.76 1.83 -39.04
CA ILE A 515 -30.09 2.05 -37.63
C ILE A 515 -29.58 0.87 -36.81
N ASP A 516 -28.89 1.16 -35.72
CA ASP A 516 -28.41 0.19 -34.75
C ASP A 516 -28.79 0.69 -33.35
N ALA A 517 -29.71 -0.01 -32.70
CA ALA A 517 -30.23 0.34 -31.39
C ALA A 517 -29.90 -0.80 -30.42
N ASN A 518 -29.15 -0.48 -29.37
CA ASN A 518 -28.64 -1.44 -28.40
C ASN A 518 -29.03 -1.04 -26.98
N TYR A 519 -29.40 -2.03 -26.19
CA TYR A 519 -29.44 -1.96 -24.75
C TYR A 519 -28.27 -2.74 -24.19
N VAL A 520 -27.53 -2.15 -23.26
CA VAL A 520 -26.40 -2.76 -22.55
C VAL A 520 -26.67 -2.66 -21.05
N GLY A 521 -26.56 -3.78 -20.36
CA GLY A 521 -26.62 -3.85 -18.92
C GLY A 521 -25.37 -4.48 -18.34
N LYS A 522 -24.90 -3.93 -17.22
CA LYS A 522 -23.80 -4.49 -16.45
C LYS A 522 -24.18 -4.52 -14.97
N LYS A 523 -23.83 -5.59 -14.27
CA LYS A 523 -24.02 -5.69 -12.82
C LYS A 523 -22.77 -6.24 -12.16
N GLY A 524 -22.14 -5.45 -11.29
CA GLY A 524 -21.12 -5.94 -10.38
C GLY A 524 -21.75 -6.55 -9.12
N THR A 525 -21.22 -7.67 -8.65
CA THR A 525 -21.70 -8.37 -7.46
C THR A 525 -20.52 -8.85 -6.62
N LYS A 526 -20.65 -8.78 -5.29
CA LYS A 526 -19.59 -9.07 -4.31
C LYS A 526 -18.35 -8.19 -4.49
N LEU A 527 -18.55 -6.92 -4.84
CA LEU A 527 -17.47 -5.96 -5.01
C LEU A 527 -16.87 -5.60 -3.66
N TYR A 528 -15.58 -5.31 -3.64
CA TYR A 528 -14.90 -4.88 -2.42
C TYR A 528 -15.41 -3.51 -1.97
N TYR A 529 -15.73 -3.41 -0.67
CA TYR A 529 -16.23 -2.21 -0.02
C TYR A 529 -15.29 -1.80 1.11
N GLY A 530 -14.69 -0.61 1.00
CA GLY A 530 -13.75 -0.08 1.99
C GLY A 530 -14.40 0.53 3.24
N GLY A 531 -15.71 0.80 3.23
CA GLY A 531 -16.39 1.51 4.31
C GLY A 531 -16.84 0.65 5.51
N ALA A 532 -16.71 -0.68 5.44
CA ALA A 532 -17.23 -1.62 6.46
C ALA A 532 -16.14 -2.55 7.02
N ASN A 533 -14.93 -2.03 7.23
CA ASN A 533 -13.78 -2.83 7.60
C ASN A 533 -13.54 -2.93 9.12
N GLN A 534 -14.06 -2.02 9.94
CA GLN A 534 -14.01 -2.11 11.40
C GLN A 534 -15.10 -3.06 11.91
N PHE A 535 -14.73 -4.05 12.73
CA PHE A 535 -15.66 -5.00 13.36
C PHE A 535 -15.74 -4.83 14.88
N ASN A 536 -14.90 -3.98 15.46
CA ASN A 536 -15.00 -3.60 16.87
C ASN A 536 -15.86 -2.34 17.05
N HIS A 537 -17.15 -2.45 16.76
CA HIS A 537 -18.12 -1.37 16.94
C HIS A 537 -19.35 -1.86 17.69
N LEU A 538 -20.09 -0.93 18.29
CA LEU A 538 -21.41 -1.23 18.85
C LEU A 538 -22.42 -1.48 17.71
N GLY A 539 -23.43 -2.30 17.96
CA GLY A 539 -24.41 -2.65 16.94
C GLY A 539 -25.48 -1.56 16.73
N PRO A 540 -26.43 -1.80 15.81
CA PRO A 540 -27.50 -0.86 15.48
C PRO A 540 -28.44 -0.57 16.67
N GLU A 541 -28.42 -1.38 17.74
CA GLU A 541 -29.19 -1.13 18.95
C GLU A 541 -28.92 0.25 19.58
N ILE A 542 -27.75 0.83 19.35
CA ILE A 542 -27.37 2.17 19.85
C ILE A 542 -28.21 3.28 19.21
N GLU A 543 -28.74 3.08 18.00
CA GLU A 543 -29.61 4.08 17.34
C GLU A 543 -30.91 4.31 18.13
N GLY A 544 -31.33 3.34 18.95
CA GLY A 544 -32.49 3.44 19.84
C GLY A 544 -32.19 4.00 21.24
N TYR A 545 -30.93 4.34 21.55
CA TYR A 545 -30.54 4.78 22.87
C TYR A 545 -30.98 6.23 23.15
N SER A 546 -31.39 6.50 24.39
CA SER A 546 -31.58 7.86 24.88
C SER A 546 -30.24 8.59 25.04
N ALA A 547 -30.27 9.92 25.15
CA ALA A 547 -29.08 10.72 25.42
C ALA A 547 -28.37 10.27 26.71
N ASP A 548 -29.12 9.89 27.75
CA ASP A 548 -28.55 9.38 29.00
C ASP A 548 -27.86 8.03 28.82
N GLN A 549 -28.43 7.13 28.01
CA GLN A 549 -27.79 5.85 27.69
C GLN A 549 -26.49 6.03 26.90
N ILE A 550 -26.46 6.99 25.96
CA ILE A 550 -25.25 7.37 25.22
C ILE A 550 -24.21 8.01 26.16
N ALA A 551 -24.64 8.86 27.10
CA ALA A 551 -23.74 9.43 28.11
C ALA A 551 -23.14 8.32 29.00
N ALA A 552 -23.94 7.33 29.41
CA ALA A 552 -23.49 6.19 30.20
C ALA A 552 -22.44 5.31 29.47
N LEU A 553 -22.42 5.29 28.14
CA LEU A 553 -21.38 4.59 27.38
C LEU A 553 -20.01 5.28 27.49
N ASN A 554 -19.99 6.58 27.73
CA ASN A 554 -18.77 7.40 27.81
C ASN A 554 -18.23 7.55 29.24
N THR A 555 -18.93 7.04 30.25
CA THR A 555 -18.44 7.07 31.63
C THR A 555 -17.30 6.09 31.83
N PHE A 556 -16.35 6.46 32.68
CA PHE A 556 -15.26 5.59 33.09
C PHE A 556 -15.75 4.63 34.17
N VAL A 557 -15.39 3.35 34.01
CA VAL A 557 -15.69 2.26 34.94
C VAL A 557 -14.40 1.50 35.27
N PRO A 558 -14.34 0.74 36.38
CA PRO A 558 -13.17 -0.08 36.70
C PRO A 558 -12.80 -0.99 35.53
N ASN A 559 -11.52 -0.96 35.15
CA ASN A 559 -11.04 -1.71 33.99
C ASN A 559 -10.69 -3.15 34.38
N PRO A 560 -11.43 -4.17 33.91
CA PRO A 560 -11.11 -5.56 34.20
C PRO A 560 -9.79 -6.03 33.54
N PHE A 561 -9.28 -5.30 32.52
CA PHE A 561 -7.99 -5.57 31.89
C PHE A 561 -6.79 -4.99 32.66
N PHE A 562 -7.03 -4.19 33.70
CA PHE A 562 -5.95 -3.54 34.46
C PHE A 562 -5.01 -4.58 35.09
N GLY A 563 -3.70 -4.39 34.89
CA GLY A 563 -2.67 -5.33 35.35
C GLY A 563 -2.51 -6.58 34.48
N ILE A 564 -3.41 -6.82 33.52
CA ILE A 564 -3.31 -7.87 32.49
C ILE A 564 -2.74 -7.26 31.21
N ILE A 565 -3.36 -6.17 30.75
CA ILE A 565 -2.84 -5.33 29.66
C ILE A 565 -1.94 -4.27 30.29
N THR A 566 -0.66 -4.28 29.92
CA THR A 566 0.37 -3.48 30.60
C THR A 566 0.81 -2.25 29.81
N SER A 567 0.30 -2.06 28.59
CA SER A 567 0.63 -0.94 27.71
C SER A 567 -0.55 -0.52 26.85
N GLY A 568 -0.49 0.70 26.31
CA GLY A 568 -1.51 1.23 25.40
C GLY A 568 -2.71 1.86 26.11
N SER A 569 -3.74 2.21 25.34
CA SER A 569 -4.92 2.90 25.87
C SER A 569 -5.80 2.03 26.77
N LEU A 570 -5.63 0.69 26.73
CA LEU A 570 -6.43 -0.26 27.49
C LEU A 570 -5.78 -0.70 28.81
N SER A 571 -4.61 -0.15 29.17
CA SER A 571 -3.86 -0.54 30.38
C SER A 571 -4.17 0.29 31.63
N GLY A 572 -5.02 1.32 31.53
CA GLY A 572 -5.38 2.18 32.66
C GLY A 572 -6.25 1.49 33.71
N PRO A 573 -6.34 2.02 34.95
CA PRO A 573 -7.18 1.44 36.01
C PRO A 573 -8.69 1.59 35.74
N GLU A 574 -9.06 2.54 34.88
CA GLU A 574 -10.42 2.78 34.44
C GLU A 574 -10.48 2.79 32.90
N ILE A 575 -11.66 2.49 32.36
CA ILE A 575 -11.91 2.38 30.92
C ILE A 575 -13.32 2.88 30.61
N GLN A 576 -13.54 3.41 29.41
CA GLN A 576 -14.88 3.84 29.02
C GLN A 576 -15.81 2.63 28.90
N ALA A 577 -17.03 2.75 29.43
CA ALA A 577 -17.98 1.63 29.51
C ALA A 577 -18.32 1.02 28.15
N TYR A 578 -18.31 1.79 27.06
CA TYR A 578 -18.54 1.26 25.72
C TYR A 578 -17.50 0.22 25.30
N GLN A 579 -16.24 0.37 25.71
CA GLN A 579 -15.15 -0.51 25.29
C GLN A 579 -15.42 -1.95 25.77
N LEU A 580 -16.00 -2.11 26.97
CA LEU A 580 -16.39 -3.42 27.52
C LEU A 580 -17.64 -4.02 26.85
N LYS A 581 -18.39 -3.23 26.08
CA LYS A 581 -19.57 -3.68 25.31
C LYS A 581 -19.24 -4.04 23.86
N LEU A 582 -18.03 -3.73 23.40
CA LEU A 582 -17.61 -4.08 22.05
C LEU A 582 -17.47 -5.60 21.90
N PRO A 583 -17.60 -6.16 20.68
CA PRO A 583 -17.40 -7.58 20.44
C PRO A 583 -15.99 -8.10 20.76
N TYR A 584 -14.97 -7.23 20.61
CA TYR A 584 -13.56 -7.54 20.83
C TYR A 584 -12.94 -6.53 21.81
N PRO A 585 -13.39 -6.51 23.09
CA PRO A 585 -13.04 -5.47 24.05
C PRO A 585 -11.56 -5.48 24.45
N GLN A 586 -10.85 -6.58 24.19
CA GLN A 586 -9.41 -6.73 24.44
C GLN A 586 -8.51 -6.06 23.39
N PHE A 587 -9.07 -5.52 22.31
CA PHE A 587 -8.36 -4.78 21.27
C PHE A 587 -8.89 -3.35 21.18
N SER A 588 -8.03 -2.37 20.85
CA SER A 588 -8.47 -0.99 20.62
C SER A 588 -9.13 -0.81 19.23
N SER A 589 -8.87 -1.74 18.31
CA SER A 589 -9.55 -1.87 17.02
C SER A 589 -9.43 -3.31 16.52
N PHE A 590 -10.46 -3.82 15.83
CA PHE A 590 -10.45 -5.15 15.21
C PHE A 590 -10.96 -5.00 13.78
N ALA A 591 -10.05 -4.75 12.85
CA ALA A 591 -10.39 -4.40 11.48
C ALA A 591 -10.05 -5.51 10.48
N ASN A 592 -11.02 -5.89 9.66
CA ASN A 592 -10.74 -6.65 8.45
C ASN A 592 -10.14 -5.73 7.37
N ASP A 593 -9.73 -6.35 6.28
CA ASP A 593 -9.59 -5.70 4.99
C ASP A 593 -10.96 -5.36 4.35
N GLU A 594 -10.95 -4.92 3.10
CA GLU A 594 -12.16 -4.64 2.32
C GLU A 594 -13.01 -5.91 2.12
N LEU A 595 -14.31 -5.80 2.43
CA LEU A 595 -15.25 -6.92 2.31
C LEU A 595 -15.88 -6.97 0.92
N PRO A 596 -16.01 -8.14 0.29
CA PRO A 596 -16.68 -8.32 -1.01
C PRO A 596 -18.22 -8.30 -0.87
N VAL A 597 -18.80 -7.18 -0.45
CA VAL A 597 -20.24 -7.03 -0.13
C VAL A 597 -20.97 -5.98 -0.98
N ALA A 598 -20.26 -5.12 -1.70
CA ALA A 598 -20.87 -4.06 -2.52
C ALA A 598 -21.41 -4.57 -3.86
N ASN A 599 -22.29 -3.78 -4.46
CA ASN A 599 -22.90 -4.05 -5.76
C ASN A 599 -22.93 -2.80 -6.64
N SER A 600 -22.99 -3.01 -7.95
CA SER A 600 -23.25 -1.97 -8.94
C SER A 600 -24.21 -2.47 -10.01
N ILE A 601 -24.97 -1.55 -10.60
CA ILE A 601 -25.75 -1.83 -11.80
C ILE A 601 -25.76 -0.62 -12.73
N TYR A 602 -25.45 -0.88 -13.99
CA TYR A 602 -25.41 0.09 -15.06
C TYR A 602 -26.36 -0.32 -16.19
N HIS A 603 -27.08 0.66 -16.72
CA HIS A 603 -27.96 0.51 -17.86
C HIS A 603 -27.63 1.57 -18.90
N SER A 604 -27.59 1.16 -20.17
CA SER A 604 -27.34 2.05 -21.29
C SER A 604 -28.21 1.70 -22.48
N PHE A 605 -28.90 2.71 -23.01
CA PHE A 605 -29.46 2.70 -24.35
C PHE A 605 -28.53 3.45 -25.29
N GLN A 606 -28.15 2.80 -26.39
CA GLN A 606 -27.22 3.32 -27.38
C GLN A 606 -27.89 3.25 -28.76
N LEU A 607 -27.98 4.39 -29.43
CA LEU A 607 -28.52 4.49 -30.79
C LEU A 607 -27.42 5.01 -31.71
N LYS A 608 -27.24 4.34 -32.84
CA LYS A 608 -26.42 4.79 -33.97
C LYS A 608 -27.28 4.80 -35.23
N ALA A 609 -27.27 5.91 -35.96
CA ALA A 609 -27.81 6.02 -37.30
C ALA A 609 -26.70 6.46 -38.26
N ASP A 610 -26.36 5.62 -39.23
CA ASP A 610 -25.26 5.83 -40.17
C ASP A 610 -25.79 5.80 -41.60
N LYS A 611 -25.58 6.89 -42.34
CA LYS A 611 -25.86 6.97 -43.76
C LYS A 611 -24.56 7.29 -44.49
N ARG A 612 -24.08 6.33 -45.29
CA ARG A 612 -22.98 6.55 -46.23
C ARG A 612 -23.40 7.52 -47.33
N PHE A 613 -22.43 8.27 -47.86
CA PHE A 613 -22.67 9.27 -48.89
C PHE A 613 -23.45 8.68 -50.08
N SER A 614 -24.67 9.14 -50.26
CA SER A 614 -25.56 8.76 -51.34
C SER A 614 -26.62 9.84 -51.54
N ASN A 615 -26.95 10.17 -52.79
CA ASN A 615 -27.92 11.21 -53.15
C ASN A 615 -27.67 12.55 -52.44
N GLY A 616 -26.40 12.96 -52.34
CA GLY A 616 -26.00 14.25 -51.78
C GLY A 616 -26.00 14.36 -50.26
N LEU A 617 -26.25 13.27 -49.52
CA LEU A 617 -26.34 13.29 -48.05
C LEU A 617 -25.49 12.17 -47.42
N GLN A 618 -24.71 12.53 -46.41
CA GLN A 618 -23.99 11.65 -45.50
C GLN A 618 -24.20 12.14 -44.07
N PHE A 619 -24.45 11.24 -43.13
CA PHE A 619 -24.49 11.60 -41.72
C PHE A 619 -24.17 10.40 -40.82
N LEU A 620 -23.70 10.71 -39.62
CA LEU A 620 -23.60 9.79 -38.51
C LEU A 620 -24.21 10.47 -37.28
N LEU A 621 -25.25 9.86 -36.72
CA LEU A 621 -25.85 10.26 -35.45
C LEU A 621 -25.59 9.16 -34.43
N THR A 622 -25.11 9.56 -33.25
CA THR A 622 -24.94 8.66 -32.11
C THR A 622 -25.58 9.28 -30.87
N TYR A 623 -26.35 8.51 -30.12
CA TYR A 623 -26.98 8.94 -28.88
C TYR A 623 -26.81 7.85 -27.82
N THR A 624 -26.48 8.26 -26.60
CA THR A 624 -26.37 7.35 -25.45
C THR A 624 -27.12 7.94 -24.27
N LEU A 625 -28.08 7.18 -23.73
CA LEU A 625 -28.73 7.45 -22.46
C LEU A 625 -28.27 6.38 -21.47
N SER A 626 -27.80 6.77 -20.30
CA SER A 626 -27.30 5.81 -19.32
C SER A 626 -27.62 6.20 -17.89
N LYS A 627 -27.62 5.20 -17.00
CA LYS A 627 -27.80 5.34 -15.55
C LYS A 627 -26.94 4.30 -14.84
N SER A 628 -26.19 4.74 -13.83
CA SER A 628 -25.49 3.87 -12.87
C SER A 628 -26.14 4.01 -11.49
N ILE A 629 -26.14 2.91 -10.73
CA ILE A 629 -26.53 2.85 -9.32
C ILE A 629 -25.51 1.93 -8.65
N ASP A 630 -24.78 2.42 -7.64
CA ASP A 630 -23.71 1.66 -7.02
C ASP A 630 -23.43 2.07 -5.56
N ASP A 631 -22.91 1.09 -4.81
CA ASP A 631 -22.23 1.32 -3.52
C ASP A 631 -20.69 1.27 -3.71
N ALA A 632 -20.23 0.60 -4.77
CA ALA A 632 -18.87 0.57 -5.32
C ALA A 632 -18.95 0.19 -6.81
N SER A 633 -18.10 0.72 -7.68
CA SER A 633 -18.21 0.54 -9.15
C SER A 633 -17.05 -0.27 -9.75
N VAL A 634 -17.29 -0.90 -10.91
CA VAL A 634 -16.30 -1.62 -11.74
C VAL A 634 -15.99 -0.83 -13.00
#